data_AF-A0A8X8KET8-F1
#
_entry.id   AF-A0A8X8KET8-F1
#
_cell.length_a   1.000
_cell.length_b   1.000
_cell.length_c   1.000
_cell.angle_alpha   90.00
_cell.angle_beta   90.00
_cell.angle_gamma   90.00
#
_symmetry.space_group_name_H-M   'P 1'
#
loop_
_entity.id
_entity.type
_entity.pdbx_description
1 polymer ?
#
loop_
_entity_poly.entity_id
_entity_poly.type
_entity_poly.pdbx_seq_one_letter_code
_entity_poly.pdbx_strand_id
1 'polypeptide(L)'
;MKRVDINGEAFEQNTMNLPVNEVYKTDDLDMFKFTKFNRNILFTDEMLKQAKEGFISPIIVNEYMVVIDGQHRLEHAKKAGVPIEYIVKPGLTEHDIVRMNTTQRPWSLLNFIESYANQGSEQYVALLNLINKKYAGTSVVISVGRNSTGSSKGLTDLVKSGNFEFVNFEQTLNFLKYYERFRKETNTPKKTKVALAIYALYRLKGFDEDRLIRKVLQKKFDDDLRVKGYDLTEALREFIDKYNDKLTQDSSSFIEYYVKNNGELIIDNPKKDWALKKTAK
;
A
#
# COMPACT_ATOMS: atom_id res chain seq x y z
N MET A 1 -15.81 27.72 -24.54
CA MET A 1 -15.30 28.94 -25.21
C MET A 1 -14.05 28.55 -25.99
N LYS A 2 -14.00 28.82 -27.31
CA LYS A 2 -13.02 28.22 -28.23
C LYS A 2 -11.65 28.96 -28.19
N ARG A 3 -10.58 28.15 -28.06
CA ARG A 3 -9.11 28.24 -28.33
C ARG A 3 -8.62 28.14 -29.80
N VAL A 4 -7.82 29.06 -30.37
CA VAL A 4 -7.21 28.91 -31.70
C VAL A 4 -5.88 29.61 -31.92
N ASP A 5 -5.26 29.35 -33.05
CA ASP A 5 -3.86 29.62 -33.26
C ASP A 5 -3.57 30.57 -34.44
N ILE A 6 -2.30 30.49 -34.87
CA ILE A 6 -1.58 31.40 -35.75
C ILE A 6 -2.17 31.58 -37.16
N ASN A 7 -3.22 30.86 -37.52
CA ASN A 7 -3.88 30.98 -38.83
C ASN A 7 -5.40 31.19 -38.75
N GLY A 8 -5.97 31.43 -37.56
CA GLY A 8 -7.22 32.21 -37.45
C GLY A 8 -8.56 31.48 -37.44
N GLU A 9 -8.68 30.30 -36.80
CA GLU A 9 -10.00 29.88 -36.30
C GLU A 9 -10.34 30.54 -34.92
N ALA A 10 -11.00 30.00 -33.87
CA ALA A 10 -11.42 30.80 -32.67
C ALA A 10 -10.67 30.58 -31.31
N PHE A 11 -10.02 31.61 -30.69
CA PHE A 11 -9.13 31.59 -29.48
C PHE A 11 -9.56 32.41 -28.25
N GLU A 12 -9.39 31.86 -27.03
CA GLU A 12 -9.68 32.55 -25.75
C GLU A 12 -8.82 32.18 -24.51
N GLN A 13 -7.60 32.73 -24.38
CA GLN A 13 -7.23 33.66 -23.28
C GLN A 13 -6.05 34.46 -23.80
N ASN A 14 -6.23 35.76 -23.97
CA ASN A 14 -5.11 36.69 -24.03
C ASN A 14 -5.13 37.56 -22.79
N THR A 15 -3.99 37.66 -22.12
CA THR A 15 -3.51 38.93 -21.57
C THR A 15 -1.99 38.84 -21.42
N MET A 16 -1.31 39.17 -22.53
CA MET A 16 0.09 39.57 -22.67
C MET A 16 1.21 38.53 -22.51
N ASN A 17 2.21 38.67 -23.39
CA ASN A 17 3.58 38.16 -23.22
C ASN A 17 4.27 38.88 -22.06
N LEU A 18 3.86 38.55 -20.83
CA LEU A 18 4.64 38.84 -19.65
C LEU A 18 5.36 37.54 -19.26
N PRO A 19 6.63 37.59 -18.82
CA PRO A 19 7.25 36.43 -18.20
C PRO A 19 6.37 35.99 -17.02
N VAL A 20 5.65 34.88 -17.18
CA VAL A 20 4.72 34.35 -16.17
C VAL A 20 5.50 33.68 -15.03
N ASN A 21 6.73 33.26 -15.33
CA ASN A 21 7.79 32.91 -14.39
C ASN A 21 9.14 33.06 -15.09
N GLU A 22 10.20 33.35 -14.33
CA GLU A 22 11.58 33.24 -14.81
C GLU A 22 12.10 31.81 -14.56
N VAL A 23 12.89 31.30 -15.50
CA VAL A 23 13.62 30.04 -15.33
C VAL A 23 15.05 30.39 -14.92
N TYR A 24 15.45 29.89 -13.77
CA TYR A 24 16.79 30.03 -13.23
C TYR A 24 17.57 28.74 -13.42
N LYS A 25 18.90 28.81 -13.40
CA LYS A 25 19.79 27.65 -13.46
C LYS A 25 20.87 27.78 -12.40
N THR A 26 21.13 26.70 -11.67
CA THR A 26 22.11 26.67 -10.58
C THR A 26 22.84 25.33 -10.53
N ASP A 27 24.10 25.36 -10.10
CA ASP A 27 24.91 24.21 -9.69
C ASP A 27 24.98 24.05 -8.16
N ASP A 28 24.56 25.06 -7.40
CA ASP A 28 24.30 24.94 -5.95
C ASP A 28 22.98 24.19 -5.73
N LEU A 29 23.06 22.87 -5.69
CA LEU A 29 21.89 22.00 -5.52
C LEU A 29 21.46 21.85 -4.05
N ASP A 30 22.28 22.30 -3.10
CA ASP A 30 22.00 22.19 -1.67
C ASP A 30 21.11 23.32 -1.14
N MET A 31 20.89 24.36 -1.94
CA MET A 31 19.89 25.39 -1.66
C MET A 31 18.45 24.85 -1.61
N PHE A 32 18.18 23.71 -2.27
CA PHE A 32 16.85 23.13 -2.38
C PHE A 32 16.49 22.26 -1.18
N LYS A 33 15.26 22.45 -0.68
CA LYS A 33 14.74 21.77 0.50
C LYS A 33 13.62 20.81 0.11
N PHE A 34 13.62 19.64 0.73
CA PHE A 34 12.49 18.73 0.65
C PHE A 34 11.57 18.89 1.86
N THR A 35 10.30 18.62 1.66
CA THR A 35 9.31 18.43 2.71
C THR A 35 9.04 16.96 2.92
N LYS A 36 8.36 16.66 4.03
CA LYS A 36 7.80 15.33 4.32
C LYS A 36 6.83 14.80 3.26
N PHE A 37 6.28 15.66 2.40
CA PHE A 37 5.32 15.28 1.36
C PHE A 37 5.95 14.93 0.01
N ASN A 38 7.27 15.07 -0.13
CA ASN A 38 7.99 14.60 -1.30
C ASN A 38 8.04 13.05 -1.31
N ARG A 39 7.89 12.42 -2.49
CA ARG A 39 7.99 10.95 -2.65
C ARG A 39 9.42 10.48 -2.37
N ASN A 40 9.59 9.20 -2.05
CA ASN A 40 10.91 8.59 -2.13
C ASN A 40 11.48 8.70 -3.54
N ILE A 41 12.76 9.08 -3.63
CA ILE A 41 13.48 9.10 -4.89
C ILE A 41 13.91 7.68 -5.25
N LEU A 42 13.33 7.16 -6.32
CA LEU A 42 13.83 5.97 -7.00
C LEU A 42 14.90 6.41 -7.99
N PHE A 43 16.11 5.88 -7.83
CA PHE A 43 17.19 6.10 -8.78
C PHE A 43 17.10 5.10 -9.92
N THR A 44 17.09 5.59 -11.16
CA THR A 44 17.14 4.75 -12.36
C THR A 44 18.28 5.19 -13.27
N ASP A 45 18.91 4.23 -13.95
CA ASP A 45 20.02 4.53 -14.87
C ASP A 45 19.58 5.43 -16.03
N GLU A 46 18.33 5.29 -16.47
CA GLU A 46 17.72 6.11 -17.51
C GLU A 46 17.61 7.58 -17.09
N MET A 47 17.13 7.87 -15.87
CA MET A 47 17.06 9.25 -15.36
C MET A 47 18.45 9.83 -15.09
N LEU A 48 19.43 9.01 -14.71
CA LEU A 48 20.81 9.47 -14.56
C LEU A 48 21.42 9.87 -15.91
N LYS A 49 21.11 9.13 -16.97
CA LYS A 49 21.50 9.51 -18.34
C LYS A 49 20.84 10.83 -18.75
N GLN A 50 19.54 10.96 -18.51
CA GLN A 50 18.81 12.22 -18.77
C GLN A 50 19.37 13.40 -17.97
N ALA A 51 19.79 13.20 -16.72
CA ALA A 51 20.42 14.26 -15.94
C ALA A 51 21.68 14.79 -16.63
N LYS A 52 22.54 13.90 -17.15
CA LYS A 52 23.76 14.27 -17.88
C LYS A 52 23.48 14.97 -19.22
N GLU A 53 22.42 14.57 -19.91
CA GLU A 53 21.97 15.19 -21.17
C GLU A 53 21.28 16.54 -20.93
N GLY A 54 20.73 16.74 -19.74
CA GLY A 54 19.92 17.90 -19.36
C GLY A 54 18.43 17.56 -19.35
N PHE A 55 17.75 17.88 -18.25
CA PHE A 55 16.30 17.70 -18.17
C PHE A 55 15.57 18.74 -19.02
N ILE A 56 14.58 18.29 -19.79
CA ILE A 56 13.77 19.15 -20.68
C ILE A 56 12.93 20.17 -19.88
N SER A 57 12.56 19.84 -18.65
CA SER A 57 11.70 20.67 -17.82
C SER A 57 12.41 21.06 -16.52
N PRO A 58 12.24 22.30 -16.05
CA PRO A 58 12.77 22.75 -14.76
C PRO A 58 12.01 22.13 -13.58
N ILE A 59 12.65 22.13 -12.40
CA ILE A 59 11.96 21.83 -11.14
C ILE A 59 11.12 23.04 -10.70
N ILE A 60 10.09 22.81 -9.88
CA ILE A 60 9.26 23.89 -9.34
C ILE A 60 9.50 23.98 -7.85
N VAL A 61 9.83 25.18 -7.37
CA VAL A 61 10.05 25.47 -5.96
C VAL A 61 9.17 26.62 -5.50
N ASN A 62 8.92 26.72 -4.19
CA ASN A 62 8.31 27.92 -3.61
C ASN A 62 9.37 28.96 -3.22
N GLU A 63 8.93 30.07 -2.61
CA GLU A 63 9.79 31.18 -2.18
C GLU A 63 10.84 30.81 -1.12
N TYR A 64 10.71 29.64 -0.47
CA TYR A 64 11.65 29.12 0.52
C TYR A 64 12.61 28.07 -0.04
N MET A 65 12.65 27.92 -1.38
CA MET A 65 13.37 26.86 -2.11
C MET A 65 12.92 25.45 -1.76
N VAL A 66 11.68 25.30 -1.27
CA VAL A 66 11.07 23.99 -1.06
C VAL A 66 10.61 23.43 -2.39
N VAL A 67 11.02 22.19 -2.69
CA VAL A 67 10.71 21.50 -3.94
C VAL A 67 9.25 21.05 -3.97
N ILE A 68 8.48 21.70 -4.84
CA ILE A 68 7.06 21.40 -5.08
C ILE A 68 6.89 20.36 -6.19
N ASP A 69 7.70 20.45 -7.26
CA ASP A 69 7.81 19.44 -8.32
C ASP A 69 9.26 19.15 -8.69
N GLY A 70 9.51 17.95 -9.22
CA GLY A 70 10.80 17.62 -9.85
C GLY A 70 11.86 17.09 -8.89
N GLN A 71 11.47 16.65 -7.70
CA GLN A 71 12.33 15.98 -6.72
C GLN A 71 13.24 14.88 -7.29
N HIS A 72 12.73 14.02 -8.19
CA HIS A 72 13.56 13.00 -8.82
C HIS A 72 14.63 13.62 -9.71
N ARG A 73 14.30 14.68 -10.45
CA ARG A 73 15.26 15.39 -11.32
C ARG A 73 16.37 16.02 -10.49
N LEU A 74 16.01 16.72 -9.41
CA LEU A 74 16.98 17.32 -8.49
C LEU A 74 17.95 16.29 -7.94
N GLU A 75 17.46 15.15 -7.47
CA GLU A 75 18.31 14.14 -6.85
C GLU A 75 19.19 13.38 -7.86
N HIS A 76 18.71 13.15 -9.08
CA HIS A 76 19.56 12.62 -10.15
C HIS A 76 20.60 13.64 -10.60
N ALA A 77 20.26 14.93 -10.64
CA ALA A 77 21.22 16.00 -10.93
C ALA A 77 22.29 16.09 -9.84
N LYS A 78 21.90 15.99 -8.56
CA LYS A 78 22.84 15.89 -7.41
C LYS A 78 23.79 14.71 -7.57
N LYS A 79 23.24 13.52 -7.86
CA LYS A 79 24.05 12.31 -8.05
C LYS A 79 24.96 12.39 -9.27
N ALA A 80 24.55 13.08 -10.33
CA ALA A 80 25.34 13.25 -11.54
C ALA A 80 26.31 14.45 -11.48
N GLY A 81 26.21 15.33 -10.49
CA GLY A 81 27.04 16.53 -10.36
C GLY A 81 26.80 17.56 -11.46
N VAL A 82 25.53 17.73 -11.88
CA VAL A 82 25.14 18.61 -13.00
C VAL A 82 24.18 19.70 -12.55
N PRO A 83 24.21 20.90 -13.16
CA PRO A 83 23.30 21.98 -12.81
C PRO A 83 21.84 21.64 -13.15
N ILE A 84 20.90 22.28 -12.46
CA ILE A 84 19.46 22.12 -12.70
C ILE A 84 18.78 23.45 -12.95
N GLU A 85 17.77 23.41 -13.82
CA GLU A 85 16.87 24.53 -14.08
C GLU A 85 15.70 24.49 -13.10
N TYR A 86 15.27 25.65 -12.60
CA TYR A 86 14.17 25.77 -11.65
C TYR A 86 13.30 27.00 -11.89
N ILE A 87 12.04 26.91 -11.46
CA ILE A 87 11.06 27.99 -11.44
C ILE A 87 10.66 28.25 -9.99
N VAL A 88 10.71 29.51 -9.56
CA VAL A 88 10.17 29.94 -8.26
C VAL A 88 8.72 30.34 -8.44
N LYS A 89 7.81 29.64 -7.77
CA LYS A 89 6.37 29.94 -7.76
C LYS A 89 5.90 30.20 -6.32
N PRO A 90 5.77 31.49 -5.93
CA PRO A 90 5.39 31.86 -4.57
C PRO A 90 4.01 31.36 -4.17
N GLY A 91 3.83 31.11 -2.87
CA GLY A 91 2.54 30.74 -2.27
C GLY A 91 2.15 29.28 -2.45
N LEU A 92 3.02 28.45 -3.05
CA LEU A 92 2.85 27.00 -3.06
C LEU A 92 3.17 26.41 -1.68
N THR A 93 2.25 25.58 -1.22
CA THR A 93 2.28 24.93 0.09
C THR A 93 2.49 23.43 -0.04
N GLU A 94 2.71 22.76 1.09
CA GLU A 94 2.75 21.31 1.19
C GLU A 94 1.49 20.61 0.61
N HIS A 95 0.32 21.24 0.70
CA HIS A 95 -0.91 20.72 0.09
C HIS A 95 -0.86 20.70 -1.44
N ASP A 96 -0.15 21.64 -2.05
CA ASP A 96 0.02 21.72 -3.51
C ASP A 96 0.93 20.59 -4.01
N ILE A 97 1.92 20.16 -3.21
CA ILE A 97 2.77 19.00 -3.49
C ILE A 97 1.90 17.75 -3.63
N VAL A 98 0.99 17.53 -2.67
CA VAL A 98 0.07 16.38 -2.70
C VAL A 98 -0.88 16.46 -3.89
N ARG A 99 -1.46 17.65 -4.16
CA ARG A 99 -2.39 17.86 -5.29
C ARG A 99 -1.71 17.58 -6.64
N MET A 100 -0.50 18.10 -6.85
CA MET A 100 0.21 17.92 -8.11
C MET A 100 0.63 16.45 -8.31
N ASN A 101 1.03 15.79 -7.23
CA ASN A 101 1.28 14.36 -7.20
C ASN A 101 0.05 13.50 -7.52
N THR A 102 -1.16 13.92 -7.12
CA THR A 102 -2.36 13.17 -7.48
C THR A 102 -2.69 13.25 -8.97
N THR A 103 -2.33 14.34 -9.65
CA THR A 103 -2.52 14.52 -11.10
C THR A 103 -1.46 13.76 -11.92
N GLN A 104 -0.22 13.69 -11.44
CA GLN A 104 0.89 12.97 -12.08
C GLN A 104 1.20 11.64 -11.36
N ARG A 105 0.66 10.52 -11.88
CA ARG A 105 0.69 9.15 -11.30
C ARG A 105 0.34 9.10 -9.80
N PRO A 106 -0.85 8.58 -9.41
CA PRO A 106 -1.24 8.55 -8.00
C PRO A 106 -0.23 7.77 -7.16
N TRP A 107 0.01 8.24 -5.94
CA TRP A 107 0.85 7.54 -4.97
C TRP A 107 0.35 6.11 -4.74
N SER A 108 1.29 5.15 -4.77
CA SER A 108 0.99 3.79 -4.32
C SER A 108 0.80 3.77 -2.80
N LEU A 109 0.10 2.76 -2.28
CA LEU A 109 -0.07 2.59 -0.83
C LEU A 109 1.29 2.39 -0.13
N LEU A 110 2.23 1.73 -0.79
CA LEU A 110 3.58 1.52 -0.27
C LEU A 110 4.34 2.86 -0.18
N ASN A 111 4.17 3.77 -1.15
CA ASN A 111 4.81 5.09 -1.12
C ASN A 111 4.38 5.88 0.12
N PHE A 112 3.08 5.85 0.46
CA PHE A 112 2.58 6.50 1.69
C PHE A 112 3.23 5.88 2.93
N ILE A 113 3.29 4.55 2.99
CA ILE A 113 3.87 3.84 4.13
C ILE A 113 5.35 4.18 4.32
N GLU A 114 6.11 4.17 3.23
CA GLU A 114 7.54 4.53 3.28
C GLU A 114 7.75 5.99 3.69
N SER A 115 6.93 6.92 3.17
CA SER A 115 7.00 8.33 3.54
C SER A 115 6.78 8.52 5.05
N TYR A 116 5.73 7.93 5.63
CA TYR A 116 5.46 8.07 7.06
C TYR A 116 6.51 7.34 7.93
N ALA A 117 7.06 6.21 7.47
CA ALA A 117 8.15 5.53 8.16
C ALA A 117 9.42 6.41 8.20
N ASN A 118 9.77 7.05 7.09
CA ASN A 118 10.91 7.96 7.00
C ASN A 118 10.73 9.23 7.84
N GLN A 119 9.49 9.63 8.11
CA GLN A 119 9.15 10.71 9.05
C GLN A 119 9.29 10.31 10.52
N GLY A 120 9.70 9.07 10.83
CA GLY A 120 9.88 8.58 12.19
C GLY A 120 8.60 8.08 12.86
N SER A 121 7.51 7.87 12.13
CA SER A 121 6.31 7.27 12.71
C SER A 121 6.57 5.80 13.05
N GLU A 122 6.61 5.47 14.33
CA GLU A 122 6.90 4.11 14.82
C GLU A 122 5.95 3.05 14.23
N GLN A 123 4.66 3.38 14.11
CA GLN A 123 3.65 2.48 13.53
C GLN A 123 3.95 2.17 12.07
N TYR A 124 4.38 3.16 11.31
CA TYR A 124 4.73 2.98 9.90
C TYR A 124 6.10 2.36 9.69
N VAL A 125 7.08 2.61 10.57
CA VAL A 125 8.36 1.89 10.60
C VAL A 125 8.11 0.40 10.84
N ALA A 126 7.29 0.06 11.84
CA ALA A 126 6.90 -1.31 12.12
C ALA A 126 6.15 -1.96 10.94
N LEU A 127 5.23 -1.21 10.30
CA LEU A 127 4.51 -1.68 9.12
C LEU A 127 5.42 -1.93 7.92
N LEU A 128 6.32 -1.00 7.61
CA LEU A 128 7.28 -1.13 6.52
C LEU A 128 8.21 -2.33 6.76
N ASN A 129 8.67 -2.52 8.00
CA ASN A 129 9.47 -3.67 8.38
C ASN A 129 8.75 -5.00 8.11
N LEU A 130 7.47 -5.13 8.48
CA LEU A 130 6.68 -6.33 8.19
C LEU A 130 6.47 -6.56 6.69
N ILE A 131 6.23 -5.49 5.91
CA ILE A 131 6.09 -5.58 4.45
C ILE A 131 7.39 -6.07 3.81
N ASN A 132 8.53 -5.57 4.27
CA ASN A 132 9.86 -5.95 3.78
C ASN A 132 10.24 -7.40 4.10
N LYS A 133 9.67 -8.00 5.15
CA LYS A 133 9.79 -9.45 5.39
C LYS A 133 9.09 -10.30 4.33
N LYS A 134 8.20 -9.72 3.53
CA LYS A 134 7.51 -10.39 2.41
C LYS A 134 6.73 -11.64 2.85
N TYR A 135 6.24 -11.72 4.08
CA TYR A 135 5.37 -12.82 4.53
C TYR A 135 4.08 -12.88 3.70
N ALA A 136 3.47 -11.73 3.46
CA ALA A 136 2.28 -11.54 2.63
C ALA A 136 2.37 -10.27 1.77
N GLY A 137 1.37 -10.02 0.93
CA GLY A 137 1.26 -8.75 0.19
C GLY A 137 0.86 -7.58 1.10
N THR A 138 1.18 -6.35 0.69
CA THR A 138 0.95 -5.12 1.46
C THR A 138 -0.47 -4.99 2.01
N SER A 139 -1.49 -5.28 1.19
CA SER A 139 -2.89 -5.21 1.61
C SER A 139 -3.22 -6.19 2.74
N VAL A 140 -2.66 -7.40 2.72
CA VAL A 140 -2.86 -8.40 3.78
C VAL A 140 -2.23 -7.93 5.08
N VAL A 141 -1.00 -7.42 5.04
CA VAL A 141 -0.31 -6.92 6.25
C VAL A 141 -1.12 -5.82 6.92
N ILE A 142 -1.66 -4.88 6.12
CA ILE A 142 -2.51 -3.78 6.61
C ILE A 142 -3.82 -4.32 7.18
N SER A 143 -4.51 -5.22 6.48
CA SER A 143 -5.76 -5.83 6.94
C SER A 143 -5.60 -6.59 8.25
N VAL A 144 -4.58 -7.44 8.35
CA VAL A 144 -4.26 -8.19 9.57
C VAL A 144 -3.87 -7.24 10.70
N GLY A 145 -3.04 -6.23 10.42
CA GLY A 145 -2.63 -5.21 11.39
C GLY A 145 -3.80 -4.45 12.01
N ARG A 146 -4.87 -4.26 11.23
CA ARG A 146 -6.14 -3.64 11.66
C ARG A 146 -7.20 -4.63 12.11
N ASN A 147 -6.83 -5.90 12.31
CA ASN A 147 -7.73 -6.98 12.69
C ASN A 147 -8.98 -7.09 11.79
N SER A 148 -8.80 -6.83 10.49
CA SER A 148 -9.86 -6.82 9.49
C SER A 148 -9.74 -8.00 8.53
N THR A 149 -10.87 -8.61 8.21
CA THR A 149 -11.01 -9.64 7.15
C THR A 149 -11.84 -9.15 5.97
N GLY A 150 -12.35 -7.91 6.02
CA GLY A 150 -13.31 -7.37 5.06
C GLY A 150 -12.71 -6.38 4.04
N SER A 151 -13.56 -5.51 3.51
CA SER A 151 -13.21 -4.50 2.49
C SER A 151 -12.01 -3.63 2.88
N SER A 152 -11.11 -3.40 1.93
CA SER A 152 -9.89 -2.60 2.10
C SER A 152 -10.09 -1.09 1.91
N LYS A 153 -11.29 -0.61 1.57
CA LYS A 153 -11.52 0.80 1.24
C LYS A 153 -11.19 1.71 2.43
N GLY A 154 -11.79 1.47 3.60
CA GLY A 154 -11.47 2.25 4.81
C GLY A 154 -10.03 2.12 5.28
N LEU A 155 -9.38 0.98 5.01
CA LEU A 155 -7.96 0.77 5.37
C LEU A 155 -7.02 1.59 4.48
N THR A 156 -7.37 1.72 3.20
CA THR A 156 -6.62 2.58 2.26
C THR A 156 -6.64 4.02 2.74
N ASP A 157 -7.81 4.52 3.15
CA ASP A 157 -7.96 5.90 3.59
C ASP A 157 -7.22 6.16 4.93
N LEU A 158 -7.20 5.18 5.84
CA LEU A 158 -6.39 5.25 7.06
C LEU A 158 -4.89 5.39 6.76
N VAL A 159 -4.37 4.57 5.85
CA VAL A 159 -2.95 4.64 5.48
C VAL A 159 -2.63 5.96 4.80
N LYS A 160 -3.48 6.43 3.89
CA LYS A 160 -3.29 7.70 3.16
C LYS A 160 -3.37 8.93 4.07
N SER A 161 -4.13 8.85 5.16
CA SER A 161 -4.28 9.94 6.12
C SER A 161 -3.20 9.95 7.22
N GLY A 162 -2.29 8.97 7.24
CA GLY A 162 -1.26 8.89 8.28
C GLY A 162 -1.74 8.27 9.59
N ASN A 163 -2.97 7.75 9.64
CA ASN A 163 -3.64 7.29 10.87
C ASN A 163 -3.64 5.77 11.02
N PHE A 164 -2.73 5.06 10.35
CA PHE A 164 -2.58 3.63 10.54
C PHE A 164 -1.88 3.34 11.88
N GLU A 165 -2.46 2.42 12.65
CA GLU A 165 -1.84 1.85 13.85
C GLU A 165 -2.14 0.36 13.95
N PHE A 166 -1.26 -0.43 14.56
CA PHE A 166 -1.56 -1.84 14.81
C PHE A 166 -2.57 -2.00 15.95
N VAL A 167 -3.64 -2.78 15.73
CA VAL A 167 -4.54 -3.21 16.82
C VAL A 167 -3.80 -4.15 17.77
N ASN A 168 -2.99 -5.04 17.21
CA ASN A 168 -2.13 -5.95 17.94
C ASN A 168 -0.96 -6.37 17.06
N PHE A 169 0.20 -5.74 17.26
CA PHE A 169 1.39 -5.99 16.46
C PHE A 169 1.89 -7.43 16.61
N GLU A 170 1.91 -7.95 17.84
CA GLU A 170 2.39 -9.32 18.13
C GLU A 170 1.54 -10.37 17.40
N GLN A 171 0.22 -10.26 17.49
CA GLN A 171 -0.68 -11.21 16.82
C GLN A 171 -0.66 -11.05 15.29
N THR A 172 -0.37 -9.85 14.79
CA THR A 172 -0.09 -9.63 13.37
C THR A 172 1.15 -10.40 12.93
N LEU A 173 2.25 -10.27 13.67
CA LEU A 173 3.50 -10.98 13.38
C LEU A 173 3.32 -12.50 13.47
N ASN A 174 2.64 -12.99 14.50
CA ASN A 174 2.38 -14.42 14.69
C ASN A 174 1.58 -15.00 13.52
N PHE A 175 0.50 -14.32 13.10
CA PHE A 175 -0.25 -14.73 11.93
C PHE A 175 0.60 -14.71 10.65
N LEU A 176 1.39 -13.67 10.42
CA LEU A 176 2.21 -13.56 9.20
C LEU A 176 3.27 -14.67 9.12
N LYS A 177 3.89 -15.03 10.26
CA LYS A 177 4.80 -16.18 10.35
C LYS A 177 4.08 -17.50 10.09
N TYR A 178 2.90 -17.69 10.68
CA TYR A 178 2.05 -18.85 10.42
C TYR A 178 1.66 -18.94 8.93
N TYR A 179 1.25 -17.83 8.31
CA TYR A 179 0.89 -17.80 6.89
C TYR A 179 2.09 -18.11 5.99
N GLU A 180 3.28 -17.65 6.33
CA GLU A 180 4.50 -18.04 5.63
C GLU A 180 4.76 -19.55 5.74
N ARG A 181 4.66 -20.11 6.96
CA ARG A 181 4.81 -21.54 7.22
C ARG A 181 3.79 -22.36 6.42
N PHE A 182 2.51 -22.02 6.52
CA PHE A 182 1.42 -22.61 5.74
C PHE A 182 1.78 -22.65 4.26
N ARG A 183 2.24 -21.54 3.69
CA ARG A 183 2.58 -21.45 2.27
C ARG A 183 3.79 -22.28 1.87
N LYS A 184 4.81 -22.36 2.72
CA LYS A 184 5.99 -23.18 2.47
C LYS A 184 5.64 -24.65 2.50
N GLU A 185 4.90 -25.09 3.52
CA GLU A 185 4.52 -26.51 3.67
C GLU A 185 3.52 -26.96 2.61
N THR A 186 2.59 -26.08 2.19
CA THR A 186 1.59 -26.39 1.14
C THR A 186 2.05 -26.01 -0.27
N ASN A 187 3.23 -25.41 -0.42
CA ASN A 187 3.74 -24.87 -1.68
C ASN A 187 2.69 -23.99 -2.42
N THR A 188 2.08 -23.03 -1.72
CA THR A 188 1.02 -22.16 -2.25
C THR A 188 1.49 -20.70 -2.49
N PRO A 189 0.97 -20.02 -3.53
CA PRO A 189 1.33 -18.62 -3.82
C PRO A 189 0.75 -17.63 -2.80
N LYS A 190 1.25 -16.38 -2.79
CA LYS A 190 0.66 -15.30 -2.00
C LYS A 190 -0.65 -14.88 -2.67
N LYS A 191 -1.78 -15.21 -2.05
CA LYS A 191 -3.10 -14.80 -2.53
C LYS A 191 -3.85 -14.08 -1.41
N THR A 192 -4.28 -12.85 -1.67
CA THR A 192 -4.92 -11.98 -0.66
C THR A 192 -6.17 -12.63 -0.05
N LYS A 193 -7.07 -13.18 -0.89
CA LYS A 193 -8.32 -13.78 -0.42
C LYS A 193 -8.07 -15.04 0.42
N VAL A 194 -7.13 -15.86 0.00
CA VAL A 194 -6.65 -17.03 0.77
C VAL A 194 -6.08 -16.60 2.13
N ALA A 195 -5.18 -15.61 2.16
CA ALA A 195 -4.58 -15.13 3.40
C ALA A 195 -5.65 -14.60 4.37
N LEU A 196 -6.61 -13.82 3.89
CA LEU A 196 -7.68 -13.26 4.72
C LEU A 196 -8.67 -14.33 5.19
N ALA A 197 -8.94 -15.37 4.40
CA ALA A 197 -9.75 -16.51 4.82
C ALA A 197 -9.06 -17.25 5.97
N ILE A 198 -7.77 -17.59 5.82
CA ILE A 198 -6.98 -18.23 6.88
C ILE A 198 -6.89 -17.32 8.11
N TYR A 199 -6.74 -16.00 7.93
CA TYR A 199 -6.76 -15.05 9.06
C TYR A 199 -8.09 -15.06 9.81
N ALA A 200 -9.23 -15.20 9.10
CA ALA A 200 -10.52 -15.30 9.76
C ALA A 200 -10.59 -16.52 10.68
N LEU A 201 -10.09 -17.68 10.22
CA LEU A 201 -10.04 -18.92 11.00
C LEU A 201 -9.03 -18.82 12.15
N TYR A 202 -7.86 -18.22 11.92
CA TYR A 202 -6.81 -18.02 12.94
C TYR A 202 -7.29 -17.25 14.17
N ARG A 203 -8.32 -16.41 14.01
CA ARG A 203 -8.95 -15.64 15.08
C ARG A 203 -9.93 -16.44 15.94
N LEU A 204 -10.31 -17.66 15.56
CA LEU A 204 -11.28 -18.48 16.30
C LEU A 204 -10.60 -19.17 17.51
N LYS A 205 -11.32 -19.30 18.63
CA LYS A 205 -10.91 -20.18 19.73
C LYS A 205 -10.95 -21.62 19.23
N GLY A 206 -9.96 -22.43 19.61
CA GLY A 206 -9.87 -23.84 19.19
C GLY A 206 -9.36 -24.07 17.75
N PHE A 207 -9.01 -23.01 17.01
CA PHE A 207 -8.36 -23.15 15.71
C PHE A 207 -6.96 -23.77 15.84
N ASP A 208 -6.74 -24.88 15.13
CA ASP A 208 -5.50 -25.64 15.08
C ASP A 208 -4.80 -25.42 13.72
N GLU A 209 -3.67 -24.71 13.77
CA GLU A 209 -2.82 -24.37 12.63
C GLU A 209 -2.29 -25.62 11.89
N ASP A 210 -1.83 -26.61 12.64
CA ASP A 210 -1.25 -27.84 12.09
C ASP A 210 -2.33 -28.72 11.46
N ARG A 211 -3.54 -28.71 12.01
CA ARG A 211 -4.70 -29.37 11.39
C ARG A 211 -4.99 -28.76 10.03
N LEU A 212 -5.06 -27.43 9.91
CA LEU A 212 -5.37 -26.80 8.63
C LEU A 212 -4.33 -27.18 7.56
N ILE A 213 -3.04 -27.09 7.88
CA ILE A 213 -1.96 -27.48 6.94
C ILE A 213 -2.11 -28.95 6.51
N ARG A 214 -2.27 -29.88 7.48
CA ARG A 214 -2.46 -31.30 7.17
C ARG A 214 -3.67 -31.54 6.27
N LYS A 215 -4.78 -30.83 6.49
CA LYS A 215 -6.00 -30.96 5.69
C LYS A 215 -5.87 -30.40 4.29
N VAL A 216 -5.07 -29.35 4.09
CA VAL A 216 -4.78 -28.81 2.76
C VAL A 216 -3.90 -29.74 1.93
N LEU A 217 -2.90 -30.36 2.57
CA LEU A 217 -2.04 -31.35 1.92
C LEU A 217 -2.79 -32.65 1.58
N GLN A 218 -3.83 -32.96 2.34
CA GLN A 218 -4.71 -34.09 2.04
C GLN A 218 -5.64 -33.75 0.86
N LYS A 219 -5.93 -34.74 0.02
CA LYS A 219 -6.90 -34.64 -1.08
C LYS A 219 -6.54 -33.60 -2.16
N LYS A 220 -5.26 -33.24 -2.31
CA LYS A 220 -4.73 -32.32 -3.35
C LYS A 220 -5.38 -30.92 -3.33
N PHE A 221 -5.86 -30.45 -2.18
CA PHE A 221 -6.46 -29.12 -2.10
C PHE A 221 -5.43 -28.00 -2.32
N ASP A 222 -4.16 -28.28 -2.06
CA ASP A 222 -3.05 -27.40 -2.41
C ASP A 222 -2.94 -27.11 -3.93
N ASP A 223 -3.28 -28.05 -4.81
CA ASP A 223 -3.33 -27.82 -6.26
C ASP A 223 -4.40 -26.78 -6.62
N ASP A 224 -5.58 -26.89 -6.03
CA ASP A 224 -6.67 -25.93 -6.17
C ASP A 224 -6.26 -24.54 -5.70
N LEU A 225 -5.60 -24.44 -4.54
CA LEU A 225 -5.09 -23.17 -4.02
C LEU A 225 -4.03 -22.52 -4.94
N ARG A 226 -3.30 -23.30 -5.75
CA ARG A 226 -2.36 -22.77 -6.75
C ARG A 226 -3.10 -22.23 -7.97
N VAL A 227 -4.07 -22.98 -8.49
CA VAL A 227 -4.66 -22.70 -9.81
C VAL A 227 -5.92 -21.82 -9.73
N LYS A 228 -6.81 -22.07 -8.77
CA LYS A 228 -8.12 -21.39 -8.70
C LYS A 228 -7.99 -19.93 -8.21
N GLY A 229 -8.83 -19.08 -8.79
CA GLY A 229 -9.06 -17.72 -8.29
C GLY A 229 -10.25 -17.76 -7.35
N TYR A 230 -10.01 -17.43 -6.08
CA TYR A 230 -11.04 -17.45 -5.05
C TYR A 230 -11.55 -16.06 -4.72
N ASP A 231 -12.86 -15.92 -4.53
CA ASP A 231 -13.37 -14.85 -3.67
C ASP A 231 -13.18 -15.20 -2.17
N LEU A 232 -13.48 -14.26 -1.27
CA LEU A 232 -13.24 -14.47 0.15
C LEU A 232 -14.18 -15.53 0.76
N THR A 233 -15.46 -15.51 0.38
CA THR A 233 -16.49 -16.39 0.89
C THR A 233 -16.23 -17.82 0.44
N GLU A 234 -15.90 -17.99 -0.84
CA GLU A 234 -15.54 -19.28 -1.43
C GLU A 234 -14.31 -19.88 -0.73
N ALA A 235 -13.23 -19.10 -0.58
CA ALA A 235 -12.04 -19.54 0.14
C ALA A 235 -12.36 -19.96 1.58
N LEU A 236 -13.15 -19.16 2.30
CA LEU A 236 -13.55 -19.47 3.68
C LEU A 236 -14.30 -20.80 3.76
N ARG A 237 -15.32 -20.97 2.91
CA ARG A 237 -16.14 -22.18 2.87
C ARG A 237 -15.27 -23.41 2.62
N GLU A 238 -14.43 -23.38 1.59
CA GLU A 238 -13.58 -24.53 1.26
C GLU A 238 -12.58 -24.83 2.39
N PHE A 239 -11.98 -23.82 3.02
CA PHE A 239 -11.11 -24.08 4.16
C PHE A 239 -11.86 -24.70 5.33
N ILE A 240 -13.07 -24.22 5.65
CA ILE A 240 -13.87 -24.78 6.76
C ILE A 240 -14.27 -26.22 6.46
N ASP A 241 -14.78 -26.51 5.25
CA ASP A 241 -15.21 -27.85 4.86
C ASP A 241 -14.04 -28.85 4.94
N LYS A 242 -12.84 -28.45 4.48
CA LYS A 242 -11.64 -29.29 4.58
C LYS A 242 -11.15 -29.43 6.01
N TYR A 243 -11.23 -28.38 6.82
CA TYR A 243 -10.81 -28.39 8.22
C TYR A 243 -11.70 -29.32 9.07
N ASN A 244 -13.02 -29.24 8.86
CA ASN A 244 -14.04 -30.03 9.54
C ASN A 244 -14.11 -31.49 9.08
N ASP A 245 -13.46 -31.85 7.97
CA ASP A 245 -13.39 -33.24 7.50
C ASP A 245 -12.93 -34.18 8.63
N LYS A 246 -13.76 -35.17 8.97
CA LYS A 246 -13.57 -36.12 10.09
C LYS A 246 -13.60 -35.50 11.49
N LEU A 247 -14.20 -34.32 11.67
CA LEU A 247 -14.63 -33.82 12.98
C LEU A 247 -16.11 -34.10 13.18
N THR A 248 -16.49 -34.45 14.40
CA THR A 248 -17.88 -34.40 14.86
C THR A 248 -18.23 -32.96 15.24
N GLN A 249 -19.51 -32.61 15.21
CA GLN A 249 -19.98 -31.28 15.61
C GLN A 249 -19.66 -30.97 17.08
N ASP A 250 -19.62 -31.99 17.94
CA ASP A 250 -19.25 -31.84 19.36
C ASP A 250 -17.76 -31.58 19.60
N SER A 251 -16.92 -31.65 18.56
CA SER A 251 -15.49 -31.38 18.69
C SER A 251 -15.25 -29.91 19.00
N SER A 252 -14.43 -29.64 20.00
CA SER A 252 -13.97 -28.27 20.33
C SER A 252 -13.26 -27.55 19.18
N SER A 253 -12.79 -28.29 18.16
CA SER A 253 -12.20 -27.72 16.95
C SER A 253 -13.21 -27.53 15.82
N PHE A 254 -14.41 -28.10 15.87
CA PHE A 254 -15.37 -27.99 14.77
C PHE A 254 -15.75 -26.53 14.51
N ILE A 255 -15.63 -26.08 13.26
CA ILE A 255 -15.94 -24.71 12.86
C ILE A 255 -17.36 -24.66 12.32
N GLU A 256 -18.28 -24.15 13.11
CA GLU A 256 -19.69 -23.99 12.75
C GLU A 256 -19.89 -22.71 11.93
N TYR A 257 -20.59 -22.84 10.80
CA TYR A 257 -20.87 -21.72 9.92
C TYR A 257 -22.23 -21.86 9.22
N TYR A 258 -22.78 -20.73 8.81
CA TYR A 258 -23.96 -20.67 7.94
C TYR A 258 -23.81 -19.55 6.90
N VAL A 259 -24.57 -19.67 5.80
CA VAL A 259 -24.57 -18.67 4.72
C VAL A 259 -25.91 -17.94 4.72
N LYS A 260 -25.88 -16.61 4.83
CA LYS A 260 -27.07 -15.76 4.75
C LYS A 260 -27.61 -15.70 3.32
N ASN A 261 -28.86 -15.26 3.17
CA ASN A 261 -29.53 -15.07 1.87
C ASN A 261 -28.77 -14.12 0.91
N ASN A 262 -27.96 -13.20 1.44
CA ASN A 262 -27.12 -12.30 0.65
C ASN A 262 -25.75 -12.91 0.26
N GLY A 263 -25.52 -14.19 0.55
CA GLY A 263 -24.26 -14.90 0.26
C GLY A 263 -23.14 -14.68 1.28
N GLU A 264 -23.38 -13.95 2.37
CA GLU A 264 -22.38 -13.75 3.44
C GLU A 264 -22.24 -15.02 4.29
N LEU A 265 -21.00 -15.51 4.47
CA LEU A 265 -20.68 -16.62 5.37
C LEU A 265 -20.40 -16.08 6.78
N ILE A 266 -21.14 -16.59 7.76
CA ILE A 266 -20.99 -16.29 9.19
C ILE A 266 -20.43 -17.51 9.89
N ILE A 267 -19.46 -17.28 10.79
CA ILE A 267 -18.85 -18.30 11.64
C ILE A 267 -19.30 -18.05 13.07
N ASP A 268 -19.87 -19.06 13.73
CA ASP A 268 -20.47 -18.94 15.06
C ASP A 268 -19.49 -19.18 16.21
N ASN A 269 -18.33 -19.80 15.92
CA ASN A 269 -17.33 -20.06 16.93
C ASN A 269 -16.83 -18.77 17.61
N PRO A 270 -16.62 -18.80 18.94
CA PRO A 270 -16.10 -17.66 19.67
C PRO A 270 -14.69 -17.29 19.17
N LYS A 271 -14.43 -16.00 19.06
CA LYS A 271 -13.11 -15.47 18.69
C LYS A 271 -12.17 -15.42 19.89
N LYS A 272 -10.87 -15.57 19.66
CA LYS A 272 -9.80 -15.34 20.65
C LYS A 272 -9.94 -13.92 21.22
N ASP A 273 -9.64 -13.74 22.50
CA ASP A 273 -9.94 -12.47 23.20
C ASP A 273 -9.20 -11.27 22.56
N TRP A 274 -7.98 -11.48 22.07
CA TRP A 274 -7.22 -10.46 21.35
C TRP A 274 -7.88 -10.05 20.03
N ALA A 275 -8.65 -10.94 19.39
CA ALA A 275 -9.33 -10.69 18.13
C ALA A 275 -10.64 -9.91 18.30
N LEU A 276 -11.09 -9.70 19.54
CA LEU A 276 -12.21 -8.82 19.87
C LEU A 276 -11.78 -7.36 20.07
N LYS A 277 -10.48 -7.10 20.24
CA LYS A 277 -9.94 -5.74 20.39
C LYS A 277 -10.20 -4.92 19.11
N LYS A 278 -10.64 -3.68 19.32
CA LYS A 278 -10.75 -2.64 18.30
C LYS A 278 -9.81 -1.50 18.69
N THR A 279 -9.22 -0.82 17.70
CA THR A 279 -8.56 0.46 17.96
C THR A 279 -9.56 1.48 18.50
N ALA A 280 -9.10 2.36 19.39
CA ALA A 280 -9.86 3.54 19.78
C ALA A 280 -10.26 4.33 18.51
N LYS A 281 -11.47 4.89 18.53
CA LYS A 281 -11.98 5.75 17.45
C LYS A 281 -11.22 7.07 17.41
#